data_AF-A0AAJ2QE33-F1
#
_entry.id   AF-A0AAJ2QE33-F1
#
_cell.length_a   1.000
_cell.length_b   1.000
_cell.length_c   1.000
_cell.angle_alpha   90.00
_cell.angle_beta   90.00
_cell.angle_gamma   90.00
#
_symmetry.space_group_name_H-M   'P 1'
#
loop_
_entity.id
_entity.type
_entity.pdbx_description
1 polymer ?
#
loop_
_entity_poly.entity_id
_entity_poly.type
_entity_poly.pdbx_seq_one_letter_code
_entity_poly.pdbx_strand_id
1 'polypeptide(L)'
;MERSESGPAVRDLVRLSDAWADRPDLRDAFLAGYGRSLLPAEQARFVIDAALDSVSGISYGLAHGDPELVERGQRTLARLRAEHAARVTPAGEAT
;
A
#
# COMPACT_ATOMS: atom_id res chain seq x y z
N MET A 1 5.89 22.92 -0.35
CA MET A 1 5.98 22.96 1.13
C MET A 1 6.59 21.66 1.58
N GLU A 2 7.63 21.71 2.40
CA GLU A 2 8.26 20.56 3.04
C GLU A 2 7.23 19.84 3.94
N ARG A 3 7.17 18.49 3.91
CA ARG A 3 6.25 17.66 4.72
C ARG A 3 6.97 16.55 5.51
N SER A 4 8.25 16.75 5.78
CA SER A 4 9.06 15.84 6.59
C SER A 4 8.61 15.90 8.05
N GLU A 5 8.29 14.76 8.64
CA GLU A 5 7.82 14.65 10.03
C GLU A 5 8.35 13.36 10.68
N SER A 6 8.46 13.34 12.00
CA SER A 6 8.81 12.12 12.74
C SER A 6 7.67 11.10 12.65
N GLY A 7 7.97 9.88 12.23
CA GLY A 7 6.98 8.80 12.14
C GLY A 7 7.61 7.46 11.77
N PRO A 8 6.77 6.40 11.66
CA PRO A 8 7.24 5.09 11.20
C PRO A 8 7.75 5.15 9.77
N ALA A 9 8.92 4.57 9.49
CA ALA A 9 9.52 4.54 8.16
C ALA A 9 8.62 3.89 7.08
N VAL A 10 7.72 2.98 7.49
CA VAL A 10 6.74 2.34 6.59
C VAL A 10 5.78 3.33 5.92
N ARG A 11 5.56 4.52 6.51
CA ARG A 11 4.74 5.57 5.90
C ARG A 11 5.35 6.07 4.59
N ASP A 12 6.67 6.20 4.52
CA ASP A 12 7.34 6.65 3.30
C ASP A 12 7.25 5.61 2.18
N LEU A 13 7.20 4.32 2.54
CA LEU A 13 7.04 3.23 1.58
C LEU A 13 5.67 3.23 0.91
N VAL A 14 4.63 3.78 1.55
CA VAL A 14 3.28 3.87 0.95
C VAL A 14 3.31 4.64 -0.36
N ARG A 15 4.09 5.72 -0.44
CA ARG A 15 4.21 6.51 -1.67
C ARG A 15 4.87 5.76 -2.80
N LEU A 16 5.79 4.86 -2.49
CA LEU A 16 6.47 3.99 -3.45
C LEU A 16 5.62 2.78 -3.85
N SER A 17 4.58 2.44 -3.09
CA SER A 17 3.83 1.20 -3.24
C SER A 17 3.07 1.04 -4.56
N ASP A 18 2.77 2.15 -5.24
CA ASP A 18 2.13 2.14 -6.56
C ASP A 18 3.10 1.65 -7.65
N ALA A 19 4.39 1.99 -7.53
CA ALA A 19 5.44 1.49 -8.44
C ALA A 19 5.67 -0.02 -8.33
N TRP A 20 5.20 -0.64 -7.24
CA TRP A 20 5.29 -2.08 -7.01
C TRP A 20 3.98 -2.82 -7.24
N ALA A 21 2.91 -2.14 -7.67
CA ALA A 21 1.56 -2.70 -7.70
C ALA A 21 1.48 -4.06 -8.42
N ASP A 22 2.14 -4.15 -9.58
CA ASP A 22 2.20 -5.36 -10.41
C ASP A 22 3.60 -5.99 -10.43
N ARG A 23 4.49 -5.55 -9.54
CA ARG A 23 5.90 -5.91 -9.50
C ARG A 23 6.37 -6.19 -8.07
N PRO A 24 5.87 -7.26 -7.43
CA PRO A 24 6.27 -7.64 -6.08
C PRO A 24 7.78 -7.94 -5.98
N ASP A 25 8.39 -8.38 -7.08
CA ASP A 25 9.83 -8.59 -7.21
C ASP A 25 10.64 -7.30 -6.97
N LEU A 26 10.14 -6.14 -7.41
CA LEU A 26 10.79 -4.85 -7.19
C LEU A 26 10.71 -4.41 -5.73
N ARG A 27 9.58 -4.68 -5.06
CA ARG A 27 9.45 -4.44 -3.61
C ARG A 27 10.45 -5.29 -2.84
N ASP A 28 10.53 -6.57 -3.18
CA ASP A 28 11.39 -7.51 -2.46
C ASP A 28 12.88 -7.20 -2.70
N ALA A 29 13.26 -6.84 -3.93
CA ALA A 29 14.61 -6.35 -4.25
C ALA A 29 14.95 -5.05 -3.49
N PHE A 30 14.00 -4.11 -3.41
CA PHE A 30 14.17 -2.87 -2.65
C PHE A 30 14.42 -3.14 -1.16
N LEU A 31 13.59 -3.98 -0.54
CA LEU A 31 13.74 -4.35 0.88
C LEU A 31 15.03 -5.16 1.14
N ALA A 32 15.41 -6.04 0.21
CA ALA A 32 16.68 -6.75 0.27
C ALA A 32 17.88 -5.79 0.26
N GLY A 33 17.80 -4.67 -0.48
CA GLY A 33 18.79 -3.60 -0.45
C GLY A 33 18.95 -2.94 0.93
N TYR A 34 17.88 -2.91 1.73
CA TYR A 34 17.92 -2.48 3.15
C TYR A 34 18.37 -3.60 4.12
N GLY A 35 18.66 -4.80 3.60
CA GLY A 35 19.13 -5.95 4.37
C GLY A 35 18.04 -6.66 5.19
N ARG A 36 16.77 -6.27 5.07
CA ARG A 36 15.66 -6.92 5.78
C ARG A 36 14.31 -6.72 5.10
N SER A 37 13.44 -7.71 5.25
CA SER A 37 12.01 -7.55 4.98
C SER A 37 11.30 -6.77 6.09
N LEU A 38 10.06 -6.34 5.82
CA LEU A 38 9.19 -5.78 6.84
C LEU A 38 8.84 -6.84 7.88
N LEU A 39 8.90 -6.46 9.16
CA LEU A 39 8.37 -7.24 10.27
C LEU A 39 6.84 -7.34 10.15
N PRO A 40 6.20 -8.36 10.75
CA PRO A 40 4.75 -8.51 10.68
C PRO A 40 3.96 -7.27 11.10
N ALA A 41 4.40 -6.59 12.17
CA ALA A 41 3.78 -5.35 12.64
C ALA A 41 3.95 -4.19 11.64
N GLU A 42 5.12 -4.09 11.00
CA GLU A 42 5.38 -3.09 9.96
C GLU A 42 4.55 -3.37 8.71
N GLN A 43 4.38 -4.64 8.34
CA GLN A 43 3.53 -5.03 7.23
C GLN A 43 2.05 -4.70 7.47
N ALA A 44 1.55 -4.95 8.69
CA ALA A 44 0.20 -4.57 9.08
C ALA A 44 0.03 -3.04 9.05
N ARG A 45 1.01 -2.30 9.58
CA ARG A 45 1.00 -0.84 9.57
C ARG A 45 1.02 -0.27 8.15
N PHE A 46 1.84 -0.83 7.26
CA PHE A 46 1.91 -0.45 5.86
C PHE A 46 0.55 -0.58 5.14
N VAL A 47 -0.20 -1.66 5.41
CA VAL A 47 -1.55 -1.86 4.85
C VAL A 47 -2.51 -0.76 5.33
N ILE A 48 -2.47 -0.43 6.62
CA ILE A 48 -3.31 0.63 7.21
C ILE A 48 -2.97 1.99 6.60
N ASP A 49 -1.69 2.36 6.59
CA ASP A 49 -1.25 3.65 6.08
C ASP A 49 -1.53 3.77 4.56
N ALA A 50 -1.40 2.68 3.79
CA ALA A 50 -1.76 2.66 2.37
C ALA A 50 -3.27 2.87 2.13
N ALA A 51 -4.13 2.30 2.97
CA ALA A 51 -5.57 2.52 2.88
C ALA A 51 -5.93 3.98 3.21
N LEU A 52 -5.34 4.55 4.26
CA LEU A 52 -5.55 5.94 4.65
C LEU A 52 -5.06 6.92 3.57
N ASP A 53 -3.85 6.71 3.04
CA ASP A 53 -3.30 7.51 1.93
C ASP A 53 -4.20 7.45 0.69
N SER A 54 -4.75 6.27 0.36
CA SER A 54 -5.66 6.11 -0.78
C SER A 54 -6.96 6.91 -0.61
N VAL A 55 -7.58 6.87 0.57
CA VAL A 55 -8.81 7.63 0.84
C VAL A 55 -8.52 9.14 0.82
N SER A 56 -7.40 9.57 1.40
CA SER A 56 -6.97 10.98 1.34
C SER A 56 -6.69 11.43 -0.10
N GLY A 57 -6.01 10.59 -0.90
CA GLY A 57 -5.72 10.85 -2.31
C GLY A 57 -6.98 11.00 -3.16
N ILE A 58 -7.95 10.09 -2.99
CA ILE A 58 -9.26 10.18 -3.68
C ILE A 58 -9.98 11.47 -3.31
N SER A 59 -10.08 11.78 -2.01
CA SER A 59 -10.77 12.99 -1.55
C SER A 59 -10.11 14.25 -2.10
N TYR A 60 -8.78 14.31 -2.09
CA TYR A 60 -8.03 15.44 -2.64
C TYR A 60 -8.20 15.54 -4.17
N GLY A 61 -8.07 14.42 -4.89
CA GLY A 61 -8.19 14.40 -6.35
C GLY A 61 -9.58 14.82 -6.84
N LEU A 62 -10.65 14.37 -6.17
CA LEU A 62 -12.01 14.81 -6.47
C LEU A 62 -12.19 16.31 -6.22
N ALA A 63 -11.62 16.85 -5.14
CA ALA A 63 -11.75 18.27 -4.80
C ALA A 63 -10.95 19.19 -5.75
N HIS A 64 -9.88 18.70 -6.38
CA HIS A 64 -8.96 19.50 -7.19
C HIS A 64 -8.94 19.12 -8.67
N GLY A 65 -9.77 18.17 -9.10
CA GLY A 65 -9.85 17.73 -10.50
C GLY A 65 -8.62 16.94 -10.96
N ASP A 66 -8.00 16.17 -10.07
CA ASP A 66 -6.86 15.30 -10.36
C ASP A 66 -7.32 13.83 -10.46
N PRO A 67 -7.58 13.32 -11.68
CA PRO A 67 -8.07 11.95 -11.88
C PRO A 67 -7.00 10.90 -11.56
N GLU A 68 -5.71 11.21 -11.70
CA GLU A 68 -4.63 10.25 -11.45
C GLU A 68 -4.58 9.86 -9.97
N LEU A 69 -4.79 10.82 -9.06
CA LEU A 69 -4.88 10.55 -7.63
C LEU A 69 -6.11 9.70 -7.26
N VAL A 70 -7.24 9.91 -7.95
CA VAL A 70 -8.45 9.12 -7.74
C VAL A 70 -8.23 7.68 -8.21
N GLU A 71 -7.71 7.49 -9.41
CA GLU A 71 -7.45 6.17 -9.99
C GLU A 71 -6.42 5.39 -9.17
N ARG A 72 -5.33 6.04 -8.75
CA ARG A 72 -4.31 5.43 -7.89
C ARG A 72 -4.90 4.95 -6.57
N GLY A 73 -5.70 5.78 -5.90
CA GLY A 73 -6.34 5.40 -4.64
C GLY A 73 -7.32 4.24 -4.82
N GLN A 74 -8.10 4.23 -5.90
CA GLN A 74 -9.03 3.14 -6.21
C GLN A 74 -8.29 1.82 -6.50
N ARG A 75 -7.22 1.86 -7.29
CA ARG A 75 -6.38 0.69 -7.59
C ARG A 75 -5.78 0.09 -6.32
N THR A 76 -5.26 0.95 -5.44
CA THR A 76 -4.67 0.53 -4.16
C THR A 76 -5.72 -0.12 -3.26
N LEU A 77 -6.90 0.48 -3.10
CA LEU A 77 -7.98 -0.11 -2.30
C LEU A 77 -8.48 -1.44 -2.88
N ALA A 78 -8.60 -1.55 -4.20
CA ALA A 78 -8.98 -2.80 -4.87
C ALA A 78 -7.97 -3.91 -4.60
N ARG A 79 -6.66 -3.61 -4.71
CA ARG A 79 -5.59 -4.56 -4.37
C ARG A 79 -5.67 -5.01 -2.92
N LEU A 80 -5.76 -4.07 -1.96
CA LEU A 80 -5.82 -4.40 -0.54
C LEU A 80 -7.04 -5.25 -0.20
N ARG A 81 -8.19 -4.98 -0.84
CA ARG A 81 -9.40 -5.79 -0.69
C ARG A 81 -9.22 -7.20 -1.23
N ALA A 82 -8.61 -7.36 -2.40
CA ALA A 82 -8.34 -8.67 -3.00
C ALA A 82 -7.36 -9.49 -2.13
N GLU A 83 -6.28 -8.86 -1.64
CA GLU A 83 -5.33 -9.50 -0.74
C GLU A 83 -5.95 -9.89 0.61
N HIS A 84 -6.87 -9.08 1.15
CA HIS A 84 -7.61 -9.42 2.35
C HIS A 84 -8.54 -10.61 2.12
N ALA A 85 -9.31 -10.60 1.02
CA ALA A 85 -10.18 -11.71 0.66
C ALA A 85 -9.40 -13.02 0.50
N ALA A 86 -8.25 -13.00 -0.19
CA ALA A 86 -7.37 -14.16 -0.35
C ALA A 86 -6.83 -14.71 0.98
N ARG A 87 -6.70 -13.88 2.03
CA ARG A 87 -6.32 -14.31 3.37
C ARG A 87 -7.50 -14.86 4.20
N VAL A 88 -8.72 -14.38 3.93
CA VAL A 88 -9.93 -14.76 4.68
C VAL A 88 -10.56 -16.03 4.12
N THR A 89 -10.48 -16.28 2.81
CA THR A 89 -10.87 -17.56 2.23
C THR A 89 -9.86 -18.61 2.70
N PRO A 90 -10.19 -19.52 3.64
CA PRO A 90 -9.33 -20.66 3.86
C PRO A 90 -9.38 -21.49 2.58
N ALA A 91 -8.26 -22.10 2.19
CA ALA A 91 -8.32 -23.20 1.23
C ALA A 91 -9.37 -24.21 1.74
N GLY A 92 -10.53 -24.21 1.12
CA GLY A 92 -11.61 -25.13 1.44
C GLY A 92 -11.14 -26.54 1.16
N GLU A 93 -11.17 -27.37 2.20
CA GLU A 93 -11.51 -28.79 2.15
C GLU A 93 -11.09 -29.51 0.86
N ALA A 94 -9.82 -29.91 0.80
CA ALA A 94 -9.45 -31.08 0.00
C ALA A 94 -9.81 -32.32 0.81
N THR A 95 -10.82 -33.03 0.31
CA THR A 95 -11.39 -34.31 0.77
C THR A 95 -10.35 -35.38 1.07
#